data_AF-A0A1G2THP3-F1
#
_entry.id   AF-A0A1G2THP3-F1
#
_cell.length_a   1.000
_cell.length_b   1.000
_cell.length_c   1.000
_cell.angle_alpha   90.00
_cell.angle_beta   90.00
_cell.angle_gamma   90.00
#
_symmetry.space_group_name_H-M   'P 1'
#
loop_
_entity.id
_entity.type
_entity.pdbx_description
1 polymer ?
#
loop_
_entity_poly.entity_id
_entity_poly.type
_entity_poly.pdbx_seq_one_letter_code
_entity_poly.pdbx_strand_id
1 'polypeptide(L)'
;MFEKDSEFRDASRVAMEKFQEIAPDELAKMHNNFIRASGGKFPEKAESEPVSIGQVLEKGSRLAKLREKHTNAYGRWREGEEKELAECFNKGESIRSLAVKFGRQPGGIRSRLIKLSLIEDDYKKFKKL
;
A
#
# COMPACT_ATOMS: atom_id res chain seq x y z
N MET A 1 4.39 -2.58 -36.36
CA MET A 1 5.10 -2.28 -35.10
C MET A 1 5.08 -0.77 -34.95
N PHE A 2 4.60 -0.23 -33.83
CA PHE A 2 4.47 1.23 -33.68
C PHE A 2 5.86 1.86 -33.65
N GLU A 3 6.09 2.90 -34.44
CA GLU A 3 7.39 3.60 -34.59
C GLU A 3 8.00 3.99 -33.22
N LYS A 4 7.15 4.44 -32.30
CA LYS A 4 7.50 4.77 -30.90
C LYS A 4 8.02 3.58 -30.08
N ASP A 5 7.59 2.36 -30.39
CA ASP A 5 8.09 1.13 -29.71
C ASP A 5 9.53 0.85 -30.11
N SER A 6 9.91 1.13 -31.37
CA SER A 6 11.30 0.99 -31.83
C SER A 6 12.20 2.01 -31.16
N GLU A 7 11.78 3.28 -31.15
CA GLU A 7 12.52 4.36 -30.49
C GLU A 7 12.77 4.06 -29.01
N PHE A 8 11.76 3.54 -28.30
CA PHE A 8 11.88 3.18 -26.90
C PHE A 8 12.88 2.03 -26.68
N ARG A 9 12.89 1.02 -27.56
CA ARG A 9 13.84 -0.10 -27.48
C ARG A 9 15.27 0.35 -27.74
N ASP A 10 15.47 1.22 -28.71
CA ASP A 10 16.80 1.74 -29.04
C ASP A 10 17.33 2.65 -27.92
N ALA A 11 16.48 3.54 -27.40
CA ALA A 11 16.80 4.35 -26.23
C ALA A 11 17.11 3.49 -24.99
N SER A 12 16.34 2.42 -24.77
CA SER A 12 16.57 1.49 -23.66
C SER A 12 17.91 0.76 -23.79
N ARG A 13 18.30 0.36 -24.99
CA ARG A 13 19.60 -0.28 -25.26
C ARG A 13 20.76 0.66 -24.99
N VAL A 14 20.71 1.88 -25.52
CA VAL A 14 21.73 2.91 -25.30
C VAL A 14 21.84 3.27 -23.82
N ALA A 15 20.72 3.32 -23.10
CA ALA A 15 20.73 3.54 -21.66
C ALA A 15 21.43 2.38 -20.92
N MET A 16 21.11 1.12 -21.26
CA MET A 16 21.76 -0.04 -20.64
C MET A 16 23.28 -0.04 -20.82
N GLU A 17 23.77 0.25 -22.02
CA GLU A 17 25.21 0.35 -22.29
C GLU A 17 25.86 1.42 -21.40
N LYS A 18 25.25 2.62 -21.32
CA LYS A 18 25.74 3.69 -20.45
C LYS A 18 25.75 3.31 -18.97
N PHE A 19 24.72 2.61 -18.49
CA PHE A 19 24.65 2.19 -17.08
C PHE A 19 25.65 1.07 -16.75
N GLN A 20 26.04 0.25 -17.72
CA GLN A 20 27.07 -0.80 -17.54
C GLN A 20 28.48 -0.21 -17.38
N GLU A 21 28.74 0.96 -17.95
CA GLU A 21 30.04 1.65 -17.83
C GLU A 21 30.21 2.38 -16.49
N ILE A 22 29.13 2.58 -15.73
CA ILE A 22 29.18 3.27 -14.44
C ILE A 22 29.75 2.32 -13.38
N ALA A 23 30.73 2.80 -12.63
CA ALA A 23 31.29 2.05 -11.51
C ALA A 23 30.21 1.68 -10.47
N PRO A 24 30.23 0.47 -9.89
CA PRO A 24 29.15 -0.01 -9.02
C PRO A 24 28.81 0.91 -7.84
N ASP A 25 29.82 1.56 -7.27
CA ASP A 25 29.73 2.52 -6.17
C ASP A 25 29.05 3.83 -6.60
N GLU A 26 29.36 4.32 -7.79
CA GLU A 26 28.73 5.52 -8.35
C GLU A 26 27.27 5.26 -8.74
N LEU A 27 27.00 4.08 -9.31
CA LEU A 27 25.63 3.64 -9.62
C LEU A 27 24.79 3.54 -8.34
N ALA A 28 25.35 3.04 -7.24
CA ALA A 28 24.69 2.99 -5.95
C ALA A 28 24.34 4.40 -5.42
N LYS A 29 25.24 5.38 -5.56
CA LYS A 29 24.96 6.78 -5.19
C LYS A 29 23.81 7.36 -6.03
N MET A 30 23.80 7.12 -7.34
CA MET A 30 22.74 7.58 -8.24
C MET A 30 21.37 7.00 -7.83
N HIS A 31 21.29 5.70 -7.53
CA HIS A 31 20.08 5.07 -7.02
C HIS A 31 19.61 5.67 -5.70
N ASN A 32 20.54 5.96 -4.79
CA ASN A 32 20.21 6.54 -3.50
C ASN A 32 19.64 7.96 -3.65
N ASN A 33 20.25 8.76 -4.52
CA ASN A 33 19.77 10.09 -4.86
C ASN A 33 18.38 10.06 -5.48
N PHE A 34 18.12 9.13 -6.39
CA PHE A 34 16.80 8.96 -7.02
C PHE A 34 15.71 8.64 -6.00
N ILE A 35 15.96 7.68 -5.10
CA ILE A 35 14.99 7.31 -4.06
C ILE A 35 14.76 8.47 -3.09
N ARG A 36 15.81 9.21 -2.71
CA ARG A 36 15.67 10.42 -1.87
C ARG A 36 14.85 11.51 -2.57
N ALA A 37 15.13 11.78 -3.85
CA ALA A 37 14.36 12.74 -4.65
C ALA A 37 12.89 12.34 -4.79
N SER A 38 12.62 11.03 -4.85
CA SER A 38 11.25 10.47 -4.86
C SER A 38 10.56 10.48 -3.49
N GLY A 39 11.19 11.05 -2.45
CA GLY A 39 10.65 11.11 -1.09
C GLY A 39 10.81 9.82 -0.28
N GLY A 40 11.56 8.84 -0.79
CA GLY A 40 11.97 7.65 -0.05
C GLY A 40 13.03 7.98 1.01
N LYS A 41 13.13 7.13 2.04
CA LYS A 41 14.14 7.23 3.08
C LYS A 41 15.00 5.97 3.07
N PHE A 42 16.32 6.13 3.04
CA PHE A 42 17.24 5.07 3.40
C PHE A 42 17.56 5.16 4.89
N PRO A 43 17.59 4.03 5.61
CA PRO A 43 18.21 4.03 6.92
C PRO A 43 19.70 4.36 6.75
N GLU A 44 20.19 5.39 7.45
CA GLU A 44 21.61 5.80 7.45
C GLU A 44 22.57 4.71 7.97
N LYS A 45 22.03 3.62 8.54
CA LYS A 45 22.75 2.39 8.88
C LYS A 45 22.24 1.24 8.02
N ALA A 46 22.71 1.19 6.78
CA ALA A 46 22.46 0.07 5.89
C ALA A 46 23.74 -0.33 5.16
N GLU A 47 24.76 -0.70 5.93
CA GLU A 47 25.49 -1.94 5.62
C GLU A 47 24.57 -3.11 5.98
N SER A 48 23.40 -3.19 5.36
CA SER A 48 22.50 -4.33 5.55
C SER A 48 22.65 -5.21 4.32
N GLU A 49 23.31 -6.35 4.54
CA GLU A 49 23.12 -7.61 3.85
C GLU A 49 21.83 -7.63 3.00
N PRO A 50 21.86 -8.20 1.77
CA PRO A 50 20.70 -8.28 0.90
C PRO A 50 19.49 -8.77 1.70
N VAL A 51 18.41 -7.97 1.71
CA VAL A 51 17.15 -8.29 2.38
C VAL A 51 16.78 -9.73 2.03
N SER A 52 16.90 -10.63 3.02
CA SER A 52 16.73 -12.05 2.76
C SER A 52 15.30 -12.32 2.32
N ILE A 53 15.13 -13.27 1.41
CA ILE A 53 13.81 -13.71 0.92
C ILE A 53 12.88 -14.08 2.11
N GLY A 54 13.44 -14.49 3.26
CA GLY A 54 12.71 -14.73 4.50
C GLY A 54 11.98 -13.49 5.05
N GLN A 55 12.55 -12.28 4.95
CA GLN A 55 11.88 -11.05 5.40
C GLN A 55 10.69 -10.66 4.50
N VAL A 56 10.72 -11.05 3.22
CA VAL A 56 9.59 -10.85 2.29
C VAL A 56 8.47 -11.85 2.58
N LEU A 57 8.81 -13.11 2.90
CA LEU A 57 7.85 -14.14 3.31
C LEU A 57 7.13 -13.80 4.63
N GLU A 58 7.82 -13.16 5.59
CA GLU A 58 7.23 -12.66 6.84
C GLU A 58 6.09 -11.64 6.63
N LYS A 59 6.11 -10.85 5.54
CA LYS A 59 4.97 -9.96 5.22
C LYS A 59 3.71 -10.73 4.83
N GLY A 60 3.85 -11.87 4.15
CA GLY A 60 2.75 -12.79 3.89
C GLY A 60 2.17 -13.37 5.20
N SER A 61 3.05 -13.69 6.15
CA SER A 61 2.70 -14.17 7.50
C SER A 61 1.90 -13.14 8.31
N ARG A 62 2.24 -11.85 8.23
CA ARG A 62 1.51 -10.80 8.98
C ARG A 62 0.05 -10.66 8.52
N LEU A 63 -0.23 -10.73 7.22
CA LEU A 63 -1.60 -10.65 6.71
C LEU A 63 -2.39 -11.92 7.05
N ALA A 64 -1.75 -13.09 7.00
CA ALA A 64 -2.36 -14.36 7.42
C ALA A 64 -2.79 -14.30 8.89
N LYS A 65 -1.88 -13.88 9.79
CA LYS A 65 -2.16 -13.67 11.22
C LYS A 65 -3.29 -12.68 11.48
N LEU A 66 -3.42 -11.65 10.63
CA LEU A 66 -4.52 -10.70 10.76
C LEU A 66 -5.87 -11.32 10.35
N ARG A 67 -5.86 -12.15 9.30
CA ARG A 67 -7.05 -12.84 8.80
C ARG A 67 -7.56 -13.94 9.72
N GLU A 68 -6.71 -14.46 10.62
CA GLU A 68 -7.16 -15.33 11.74
C GLU A 68 -8.20 -14.63 12.63
N LYS A 69 -8.01 -13.32 12.89
CA LYS A 69 -8.92 -12.52 13.74
C LYS A 69 -10.02 -11.82 12.96
N HIS A 70 -9.70 -11.41 11.73
CA HIS A 70 -10.60 -10.66 10.85
C HIS A 70 -10.59 -11.30 9.48
N THR A 71 -11.45 -12.30 9.29
CA THR A 71 -11.54 -13.12 8.07
C THR A 71 -11.58 -12.31 6.79
N ASN A 72 -12.24 -11.14 6.81
CA ASN A 72 -12.42 -10.25 5.68
C ASN A 72 -11.48 -9.03 5.70
N ALA A 73 -10.39 -9.06 6.47
CA ALA A 73 -9.42 -7.96 6.52
C ALA A 73 -8.84 -7.66 5.13
N TYR A 74 -8.90 -6.40 4.73
CA TYR A 74 -8.49 -5.88 3.41
C TYR A 74 -9.17 -6.56 2.20
N GLY A 75 -10.23 -7.35 2.41
CA GLY A 75 -11.04 -7.91 1.34
C GLY A 75 -11.87 -6.83 0.64
N ARG A 76 -12.26 -7.09 -0.63
CA ARG A 76 -13.21 -6.23 -1.34
C ARG A 76 -14.55 -6.20 -0.61
N TRP A 77 -15.26 -5.07 -0.69
CA TRP A 77 -16.63 -4.95 -0.21
C TRP A 77 -17.57 -5.34 -1.35
N ARG A 78 -18.57 -6.18 -1.06
CA ARG A 78 -19.63 -6.52 -2.01
C ARG A 78 -20.79 -5.53 -1.83
N GLU A 79 -21.52 -5.25 -2.90
CA GLU A 79 -22.64 -4.29 -2.85
C GLU A 79 -23.70 -4.67 -1.80
N GLY A 80 -24.01 -5.96 -1.67
CA GLY A 80 -24.91 -6.46 -0.63
C GLY A 80 -24.38 -6.26 0.80
N GLU A 81 -23.07 -6.44 1.02
CA GLU A 81 -22.44 -6.19 2.32
C GLU A 81 -22.47 -4.70 2.69
N GLU A 82 -22.31 -3.82 1.71
CA GLU A 82 -22.36 -2.37 1.94
C GLU A 82 -23.76 -1.89 2.29
N LYS A 83 -24.79 -2.40 1.62
CA LYS A 83 -26.19 -2.12 1.96
C LYS A 83 -26.52 -2.58 3.38
N GLU A 84 -26.14 -3.81 3.72
CA GLU A 84 -26.34 -4.34 5.07
C GLU A 84 -25.57 -3.52 6.12
N LEU A 85 -24.33 -3.11 5.83
CA LEU A 85 -23.54 -2.26 6.73
C LEU A 85 -24.25 -0.94 7.02
N ALA A 86 -24.76 -0.28 5.98
CA ALA A 86 -25.47 1.00 6.11
C ALA A 86 -26.75 0.85 6.95
N GLU A 87 -27.54 -0.20 6.70
CA GLU A 87 -28.75 -0.47 7.48
C GLU A 87 -28.44 -0.74 8.95
N CYS A 88 -27.44 -1.56 9.25
CA CYS A 88 -27.06 -1.89 10.63
C CYS A 88 -26.54 -0.66 11.37
N PHE A 89 -25.74 0.19 10.69
CA PHE A 89 -25.28 1.45 11.25
C PHE A 89 -26.44 2.41 11.54
N ASN A 90 -27.39 2.55 10.61
CA ASN A 90 -28.57 3.39 10.80
C ASN A 90 -29.51 2.87 11.92
N LYS A 91 -29.48 1.57 12.22
CA LYS A 91 -30.15 0.97 13.39
C LYS A 91 -29.43 1.25 14.72
N GLY A 92 -28.29 1.94 14.69
CA GLY A 92 -27.53 2.32 15.88
C GLY A 92 -26.50 1.28 16.32
N GLU A 93 -26.17 0.29 15.49
CA GLU A 93 -25.10 -0.65 15.83
C GLU A 93 -23.74 0.06 15.91
N SER A 94 -22.98 -0.24 16.98
CA SER A 94 -21.64 0.33 17.14
C SER A 94 -20.66 -0.19 16.09
N ILE A 95 -19.65 0.63 15.75
CA ILE A 95 -18.54 0.24 14.86
C ILE A 95 -17.87 -1.07 15.31
N ARG A 96 -17.82 -1.33 16.63
CA ARG A 96 -17.24 -2.56 17.19
C ARG A 96 -18.11 -3.78 16.90
N SER A 97 -19.43 -3.66 17.03
CA SER A 97 -20.39 -4.72 16.65
C SER A 97 -20.26 -5.06 15.16
N LEU A 98 -20.28 -4.02 14.32
CA LEU A 98 -20.13 -4.15 12.87
C LEU A 98 -18.78 -4.79 12.49
N ALA A 99 -17.69 -4.42 13.16
CA ALA A 99 -16.38 -5.03 12.93
C ALA A 99 -16.39 -6.55 13.14
N VAL A 100 -17.04 -7.02 14.22
CA VAL A 100 -17.21 -8.45 14.48
C VAL A 100 -18.12 -9.09 13.43
N LYS A 101 -19.29 -8.50 13.17
CA LYS A 101 -20.29 -9.01 12.23
C LYS A 101 -19.73 -9.21 10.82
N PHE A 102 -19.00 -8.22 10.30
CA PHE A 102 -18.43 -8.27 8.95
C PHE A 102 -17.05 -8.96 8.90
N GLY A 103 -16.49 -9.38 10.04
CA GLY A 103 -15.16 -9.99 10.11
C GLY A 103 -14.05 -9.03 9.69
N ARG A 104 -14.19 -7.74 9.98
CA ARG A 104 -13.27 -6.66 9.53
C ARG A 104 -12.76 -5.86 10.73
N GLN A 105 -11.66 -5.13 10.53
CA GLN A 105 -11.15 -4.24 11.57
C GLN A 105 -12.05 -2.99 11.73
N PRO A 106 -12.15 -2.41 12.94
CA PRO A 106 -12.91 -1.18 13.18
C PRO A 106 -12.53 -0.02 12.26
N GLY A 107 -11.23 0.15 11.95
CA GLY A 107 -10.77 1.16 11.00
C GLY A 107 -11.28 0.94 9.57
N GLY A 108 -11.42 -0.33 9.16
CA GLY A 108 -12.00 -0.70 7.86
C GLY A 108 -13.49 -0.40 7.79
N ILE A 109 -14.24 -0.63 8.88
CA ILE A 109 -15.64 -0.23 9.01
C ILE A 109 -15.77 1.29 8.93
N ARG A 110 -15.01 2.03 9.74
CA ARG A 110 -15.03 3.51 9.75
C ARG A 110 -14.73 4.09 8.37
N SER A 111 -13.68 3.60 7.71
CA SER A 111 -13.33 4.06 6.36
C SER A 111 -14.45 3.80 5.35
N ARG A 112 -15.14 2.66 5.46
CA ARG A 112 -16.28 2.37 4.58
C ARG A 112 -17.48 3.27 4.87
N LEU A 113 -17.80 3.53 6.14
CA LEU A 113 -18.87 4.45 6.51
C LEU A 113 -18.60 5.88 6.03
N ILE A 114 -17.34 6.35 6.09
CA ILE A 114 -16.92 7.64 5.50
C ILE A 114 -17.17 7.64 3.99
N LYS A 115 -16.80 6.56 3.27
CA LYS A 115 -17.03 6.46 1.82
C LYS A 115 -18.51 6.43 1.44
N LEU A 116 -19.35 5.90 2.32
CA LEU A 116 -20.81 5.91 2.18
C LEU A 116 -21.44 7.23 2.67
N SER A 117 -20.63 8.21 3.10
CA SER A 117 -21.08 9.50 3.64
C SER A 117 -22.01 9.38 4.86
N LEU A 118 -21.91 8.29 5.62
CA LEU A 118 -22.69 8.07 6.85
C LEU A 118 -22.04 8.70 8.08
N ILE A 119 -20.73 8.97 8.01
CA ILE A 119 -19.97 9.68 9.04
C ILE A 119 -18.94 10.60 8.38
N GLU A 120 -18.51 11.64 9.10
CA GLU A 120 -17.47 12.54 8.64
C GLU A 120 -16.06 11.95 8.83
N ASP A 121 -15.13 12.45 8.02
CA ASP A 121 -13.70 12.12 8.14
C ASP A 121 -13.02 13.11 9.09
N ASP A 122 -13.04 12.78 10.39
CA ASP A 122 -12.44 13.60 11.43
C ASP A 122 -10.93 13.84 11.20
N TYR A 123 -10.24 12.97 10.44
CA TYR A 123 -8.80 13.12 10.15
C TYR A 123 -8.50 14.30 9.22
N LYS A 124 -9.46 14.76 8.40
CA LYS A 124 -9.28 15.96 7.56
C LYS A 124 -9.33 17.25 8.37
N LYS A 125 -9.97 17.23 9.55
CA LYS A 125 -10.08 18.39 10.44
C LYS A 125 -8.73 18.81 11.03
N PHE A 126 -7.81 17.86 11.20
CA PHE A 126 -6.49 18.09 11.82
C PHE A 126 -5.34 18.29 10.83
N LYS A 127 -5.57 18.12 9.52
CA LYS A 127 -4.53 18.30 8.48
C LYS A 127 -4.52 19.72 7.87
N LYS A 128 -5.34 20.63 8.42
CA LYS A 128 -5.53 22.01 7.95
C LYS A 128 -4.97 23.06 8.93
N LEU A 129 -3.97 22.68 9.73
CA LEU A 129 -3.17 23.53 10.61
C LEU A 129 -1.70 23.43 10.20
#